data_AF-A0A1G2MEE0-F1
#
_entry.id   AF-A0A1G2MEE0-F1
#
_cell.length_a   1.000
_cell.length_b   1.000
_cell.length_c   1.000
_cell.angle_alpha   90.00
_cell.angle_beta   90.00
_cell.angle_gamma   90.00
#
_symmetry.space_group_name_H-M   'P 1'
#
loop_
_entity.id
_entity.type
_entity.pdbx_description
1 polymer ?
#
loop_
_entity_poly.entity_id
_entity_poly.type
_entity_poly.pdbx_seq_one_letter_code
_entity_poly.pdbx_strand_id
1 'polypeptide(L)'
;MFYRHNDRQINQLMTTVIKDNFVNAGHVGSFVLLWISVFVFSVIGLVVLNIAPPEIKETVLYALDAFKESGKGMKPLGSLDFGGAQSTSTKVTVSTDQKNDKLLVKPTRIVIPKISVDIAVVNPLTNDIDTLDRALQEGVVRYPGSGSLLDESKIFLFGHSSYLPMIRNRAYKAFNELGMLNLGDEIFLYGNKSQFVFKVIKIEKVKAKETLVQFGKNGIKKLVLSTCDSFGDESERFVVEAELIGSRAI
;
A
#
# COMPACT_ATOMS: atom_id res chain seq x y z
N MET A 1 40.11 -32.33 -27.45
CA MET A 1 38.80 -32.79 -27.97
C MET A 1 37.80 -32.97 -26.80
N PHE A 2 37.50 -31.91 -26.03
CA PHE A 2 36.64 -32.03 -24.83
C PHE A 2 35.60 -30.91 -24.67
N TYR A 3 35.51 -29.95 -25.61
CA TYR A 3 34.61 -28.79 -25.46
C TYR A 3 33.24 -28.95 -26.15
N ARG A 4 33.00 -30.04 -26.89
CA ARG A 4 31.81 -30.20 -27.75
C ARG A 4 30.68 -31.04 -27.14
N HIS A 5 30.88 -31.58 -25.93
CA HIS A 5 29.95 -32.53 -25.32
C HIS A 5 28.96 -31.88 -24.32
N ASN A 6 29.25 -30.67 -23.83
CA ASN A 6 28.45 -30.00 -22.80
C ASN A 6 27.22 -29.26 -23.38
N ASP A 7 27.33 -28.73 -24.61
CA ASP A 7 26.25 -27.94 -25.22
C ASP A 7 25.01 -28.78 -25.58
N ARG A 8 25.18 -30.09 -25.83
CA ARG A 8 24.05 -30.97 -26.15
C ARG A 8 23.15 -31.21 -24.93
N GLN A 9 23.73 -31.30 -23.73
CA GLN A 9 22.98 -31.52 -22.48
C GLN A 9 22.17 -30.27 -22.10
N ILE A 10 22.77 -29.09 -22.23
CA ILE A 10 22.11 -27.81 -21.91
C ILE A 10 20.94 -27.54 -22.86
N ASN A 11 21.12 -27.81 -24.15
CA ASN A 11 20.05 -27.61 -25.14
C ASN A 11 18.86 -28.55 -24.93
N GLN A 12 19.08 -29.79 -24.48
CA GLN A 12 18.00 -30.74 -24.17
C GLN A 12 17.25 -30.40 -22.87
N LEU A 13 17.96 -29.93 -21.84
CA LEU A 13 17.34 -29.46 -20.59
C LEU A 13 16.46 -28.22 -20.82
N MET A 14 16.92 -27.27 -21.65
CA MET A 14 16.17 -26.05 -21.98
C MET A 14 14.91 -26.33 -22.79
N THR A 15 14.95 -27.27 -23.75
CA THR A 15 13.75 -27.59 -24.56
C THR A 15 12.65 -28.27 -23.73
N THR A 16 13.04 -29.07 -22.73
CA THR A 16 12.09 -29.79 -21.87
C THR A 16 11.38 -28.83 -20.92
N VAL A 17 12.12 -27.95 -20.24
CA VAL A 17 11.56 -26.96 -19.30
C VAL A 17 10.61 -25.97 -19.98
N ILE A 18 10.89 -25.54 -21.21
CA ILE A 18 10.01 -24.62 -21.95
C ILE A 18 8.70 -25.32 -22.35
N LYS A 19 8.77 -26.61 -22.75
CA LYS A 19 7.60 -27.36 -23.19
C LYS A 19 6.64 -27.65 -22.03
N ASP A 20 7.17 -27.99 -20.86
CA ASP A 20 6.36 -28.34 -19.68
C ASP A 20 5.65 -27.12 -19.09
N ASN A 21 6.29 -25.94 -19.10
CA ASN A 21 5.66 -24.68 -18.66
C ASN A 21 4.55 -24.22 -19.60
N PHE A 22 4.67 -24.47 -20.91
CA PHE A 22 3.66 -24.07 -21.89
C PHE A 22 2.41 -24.97 -21.84
N VAL A 23 2.59 -26.28 -21.60
CA VAL A 23 1.48 -27.23 -21.45
C VAL A 23 0.66 -26.94 -20.18
N ASN A 24 1.32 -26.55 -19.09
CA ASN A 24 0.63 -26.25 -17.84
C ASN A 24 -0.20 -24.96 -17.95
N ALA A 25 0.31 -23.92 -18.63
CA ALA A 25 -0.41 -22.67 -18.87
C ALA A 25 -1.72 -22.87 -19.67
N GLY A 26 -1.75 -23.83 -20.61
CA GLY A 26 -2.95 -24.15 -21.39
C GLY A 26 -4.08 -24.79 -20.56
N HIS A 27 -3.73 -25.61 -19.55
CA HIS A 27 -4.72 -26.27 -18.69
C HIS A 27 -5.36 -25.31 -17.67
N VAL A 28 -4.57 -24.38 -17.09
CA VAL A 28 -5.11 -23.40 -16.12
C VAL A 28 -6.04 -22.40 -16.81
N GLY A 29 -5.73 -21.98 -18.05
CA GLY A 29 -6.57 -21.08 -18.83
C GLY A 29 -7.96 -21.67 -19.15
N SER A 30 -8.03 -22.96 -19.46
CA SER A 30 -9.30 -23.63 -19.75
C SER A 30 -10.20 -23.75 -18.51
N PHE A 31 -9.61 -23.96 -17.32
CA PHE A 31 -10.36 -24.04 -16.07
C PHE A 31 -10.92 -22.68 -15.64
N VAL A 32 -10.14 -21.62 -15.76
CA VAL A 32 -10.56 -20.25 -15.43
C VAL A 32 -11.69 -19.77 -16.35
N LEU A 33 -11.60 -20.04 -17.66
CA LEU A 33 -12.65 -19.68 -18.62
C LEU A 33 -13.96 -20.43 -18.36
N LEU A 34 -13.89 -21.72 -18.02
CA LEU A 34 -15.07 -22.51 -17.64
C LEU A 34 -15.71 -21.97 -16.37
N TRP A 35 -14.90 -21.62 -15.36
CA TRP A 35 -15.38 -21.09 -14.09
C TRP A 35 -16.05 -19.72 -14.25
N ILE A 36 -15.47 -18.83 -15.04
CA ILE A 36 -16.06 -17.53 -15.39
C ILE A 36 -17.37 -17.72 -16.15
N SER A 37 -17.44 -18.65 -17.10
CA SER A 37 -18.66 -18.94 -17.84
C SER A 37 -19.80 -19.39 -16.92
N VAL A 38 -19.54 -20.36 -16.03
CA VAL A 38 -20.53 -20.85 -15.05
C VAL A 38 -20.99 -19.72 -14.12
N PHE A 39 -20.06 -18.90 -13.64
CA PHE A 39 -20.37 -17.77 -12.77
C PHE A 39 -21.28 -16.74 -13.46
N VAL A 40 -20.99 -16.39 -14.72
CA VAL A 40 -21.80 -15.46 -15.51
C VAL A 40 -23.21 -16.00 -15.75
N PHE A 41 -23.35 -17.28 -16.13
CA PHE A 41 -24.67 -17.89 -16.30
C PHE A 41 -25.47 -17.95 -15.00
N SER A 42 -24.81 -18.21 -13.87
CA SER A 42 -25.45 -18.20 -12.55
C SER A 42 -25.99 -16.82 -12.18
N VAL A 43 -25.22 -15.75 -12.42
CA VAL A 43 -25.65 -14.38 -12.13
C VAL A 43 -26.82 -13.98 -13.05
N ILE A 44 -26.77 -14.33 -14.33
CA ILE A 44 -27.88 -14.07 -15.27
C ILE A 44 -29.16 -14.79 -14.82
N GLY A 45 -29.06 -16.05 -14.38
CA GLY A 45 -30.21 -16.80 -13.85
C GLY A 45 -30.87 -16.14 -12.63
N LEU A 46 -30.08 -15.63 -11.70
CA LEU A 46 -30.57 -14.93 -10.50
C LEU A 46 -31.28 -13.61 -10.83
N VAL A 47 -30.81 -12.90 -11.87
CA VAL A 47 -31.43 -11.66 -12.36
C VAL A 47 -32.76 -11.97 -13.07
N VAL A 48 -32.82 -12.99 -13.92
CA VAL A 48 -34.04 -13.41 -14.63
C VAL A 48 -35.14 -13.90 -13.66
N LEU A 49 -34.75 -14.61 -12.59
CA LEU A 49 -35.68 -15.11 -11.58
C LEU A 49 -36.14 -14.02 -10.58
N ASN A 50 -35.70 -12.78 -10.74
CA ASN A 50 -36.06 -11.65 -9.87
C ASN A 50 -35.66 -11.86 -8.39
N ILE A 51 -34.70 -12.73 -8.13
CA ILE A 51 -34.17 -13.06 -6.80
C ILE A 51 -33.08 -12.06 -6.37
N ALA A 52 -32.46 -11.38 -7.35
CA ALA A 52 -31.45 -10.36 -7.09
C ALA A 52 -32.06 -9.05 -6.53
N PRO A 53 -31.44 -8.44 -5.49
CA PRO A 53 -31.79 -7.10 -5.01
C PRO A 53 -31.84 -6.08 -6.16
N PRO A 54 -32.78 -5.11 -6.13
CA PRO A 54 -33.01 -4.17 -7.24
C PRO A 54 -31.76 -3.34 -7.61
N GLU A 55 -30.84 -3.14 -6.67
CA GLU A 55 -29.58 -2.43 -6.83
C GLU A 55 -28.61 -3.12 -7.82
N ILE A 56 -28.69 -4.45 -7.95
CA ILE A 56 -27.77 -5.24 -8.79
C ILE A 56 -28.17 -5.20 -10.28
N LYS A 57 -29.45 -4.93 -10.57
CA LYS A 57 -29.98 -4.97 -11.95
C LYS A 57 -29.36 -3.90 -12.83
N GLU A 58 -29.24 -2.67 -12.32
CA GLU A 58 -28.68 -1.54 -13.06
C GLU A 58 -27.18 -1.74 -13.35
N THR A 59 -26.43 -2.29 -12.39
CA THR A 59 -24.99 -2.58 -12.58
C THR A 59 -24.75 -3.70 -13.58
N VAL A 60 -25.58 -4.75 -13.57
CA VAL A 60 -25.48 -5.87 -14.52
C VAL A 60 -25.87 -5.42 -15.94
N LEU A 61 -26.91 -4.59 -16.08
CA LEU A 61 -27.31 -4.02 -17.36
C LEU A 61 -26.23 -3.10 -17.94
N TYR A 62 -25.64 -2.24 -17.12
CA TYR A 62 -24.51 -1.40 -17.53
C TYR A 62 -23.29 -2.22 -17.98
N ALA A 63 -22.94 -3.28 -17.24
CA ALA A 63 -21.84 -4.17 -17.60
C ALA A 63 -22.10 -4.93 -18.92
N LEU A 64 -23.36 -5.34 -19.17
CA LEU A 64 -23.78 -5.98 -20.42
C LEU A 64 -23.69 -5.02 -21.62
N ASP A 65 -24.11 -3.77 -21.46
CA ASP A 65 -24.02 -2.76 -22.51
C ASP A 65 -22.56 -2.39 -22.82
N ALA A 66 -21.72 -2.21 -21.78
CA ALA A 66 -20.28 -1.98 -21.96
C ALA A 66 -19.59 -3.16 -22.67
N PHE A 67 -19.99 -4.41 -22.37
CA PHE A 67 -19.48 -5.60 -23.06
C PHE A 67 -19.94 -5.65 -24.52
N LYS A 68 -21.18 -5.26 -24.81
CA LYS A 68 -21.74 -5.19 -26.16
C LYS A 68 -21.08 -4.11 -27.02
N GLU A 69 -20.65 -3.01 -26.42
CA GLU A 69 -19.87 -1.96 -27.09
C GLU A 69 -18.40 -2.37 -27.32
N SER A 70 -17.80 -3.13 -26.41
CA SER A 70 -16.44 -3.69 -26.57
C SER A 70 -16.32 -4.64 -27.79
N GLY A 71 -17.43 -5.24 -28.23
CA GLY A 71 -17.50 -6.07 -29.44
C GLY A 71 -17.37 -5.30 -30.77
N LYS A 72 -17.35 -3.96 -30.78
CA LYS A 72 -17.16 -3.13 -31.99
C LYS A 72 -15.72 -2.63 -32.12
N GLY A 73 -14.83 -3.53 -32.52
CA GLY A 73 -13.62 -3.22 -33.31
C GLY A 73 -12.50 -2.45 -32.61
N MET A 74 -11.61 -3.18 -31.95
CA MET A 74 -10.31 -2.66 -31.52
C MET A 74 -9.33 -2.63 -32.69
N LYS A 75 -8.92 -1.43 -33.13
CA LYS A 75 -7.79 -1.26 -34.06
C LYS A 75 -6.49 -1.49 -33.29
N PRO A 76 -5.49 -2.22 -33.85
CA PRO A 76 -4.21 -2.42 -33.18
C PRO A 76 -3.47 -1.09 -33.05
N LEU A 77 -3.02 -0.80 -31.83
CA LEU A 77 -2.21 0.37 -31.49
C LEU A 77 -0.84 0.19 -32.16
N GLY A 78 -0.59 0.99 -33.21
CA GLY A 78 0.65 1.00 -33.95
C GLY A 78 1.84 1.37 -33.08
N SER A 79 2.96 0.70 -33.34
CA SER A 79 4.30 0.98 -32.84
C SER A 79 4.69 2.43 -33.06
N LEU A 80 5.08 3.14 -32.00
CA LEU A 80 5.72 4.45 -32.10
C LEU A 80 7.24 4.28 -32.14
N ASP A 81 7.78 4.70 -33.27
CA ASP A 81 9.20 4.75 -33.64
C ASP A 81 9.96 5.77 -32.76
N PHE A 82 11.14 5.38 -32.28
CA PHE A 82 12.14 6.30 -31.75
C PHE A 82 12.98 6.86 -32.90
N GLY A 83 12.59 8.04 -33.40
CA GLY A 83 13.35 8.82 -34.39
C GLY A 83 13.76 10.18 -33.83
N GLY A 84 15.08 10.43 -33.78
CA GLY A 84 15.69 11.56 -33.08
C GLY A 84 15.42 12.95 -33.65
N ALA A 85 15.51 13.95 -32.76
CA ALA A 85 15.81 15.33 -33.08
C ALA A 85 16.49 16.02 -31.88
N GLN A 86 17.82 16.02 -31.96
CA GLN A 86 18.76 17.10 -31.66
C GLN A 86 18.53 18.06 -30.47
N SER A 87 19.50 18.02 -29.57
CA SER A 87 19.84 19.00 -28.54
C SER A 87 19.68 20.46 -28.98
N THR A 88 18.88 21.20 -28.21
CA THR A 88 19.13 22.62 -27.94
C THR A 88 19.46 22.78 -26.46
N SER A 89 20.74 23.10 -26.21
CA SER A 89 21.31 23.43 -24.91
C SER A 89 20.71 24.76 -24.43
N THR A 90 19.59 24.69 -23.71
CA THR A 90 19.19 25.76 -22.80
C THR A 90 19.66 25.36 -21.41
N LYS A 91 20.74 26.01 -20.97
CA LYS A 91 21.29 25.97 -19.62
C LYS A 91 20.23 26.48 -18.64
N VAL A 92 19.30 25.60 -18.26
CA VAL A 92 18.50 25.78 -17.06
C VAL A 92 19.45 25.49 -15.92
N THR A 93 19.96 26.57 -15.34
CA THR A 93 20.61 26.57 -14.03
C THR A 93 19.66 25.86 -13.07
N VAL A 94 19.94 24.58 -12.84
CA VAL A 94 19.44 23.83 -11.69
C VAL A 94 20.00 24.57 -10.50
N SER A 95 19.21 25.50 -9.97
CA SER A 95 19.34 25.94 -8.59
C SER A 95 19.00 24.73 -7.74
N THR A 96 20.03 23.91 -7.51
CA THR A 96 20.10 22.96 -6.42
C THR A 96 19.84 23.74 -5.14
N ASP A 97 18.59 23.75 -4.69
CA ASP A 97 18.26 23.92 -3.28
C ASP A 97 18.66 22.65 -2.51
N GLN A 98 19.95 22.34 -2.57
CA GLN A 98 20.66 21.33 -1.78
C GLN A 98 20.93 21.87 -0.37
N LYS A 99 19.92 22.50 0.24
CA LYS A 99 19.98 23.03 1.62
C LYS A 99 18.94 22.41 2.55
N ASN A 100 18.12 21.46 2.08
CA ASN A 100 17.08 20.83 2.91
C ASN A 100 17.24 19.32 3.16
N ASP A 101 18.21 18.64 2.56
CA ASP A 101 18.38 17.19 2.77
C ASP A 101 19.11 16.85 4.09
N LYS A 102 19.52 17.86 4.86
CA LYS A 102 20.34 17.67 6.07
C LYS A 102 19.55 17.38 7.35
N LEU A 103 18.22 17.35 7.35
CA LEU A 103 17.43 17.22 8.60
C LEU A 103 16.14 16.36 8.51
N LEU A 104 15.97 15.51 7.50
CA LEU A 104 14.85 14.56 7.47
C LEU A 104 15.11 13.35 8.37
N VAL A 105 15.08 13.57 9.68
CA VAL A 105 15.17 12.48 10.66
C VAL A 105 13.86 11.71 10.68
N LYS A 106 13.90 10.46 10.24
CA LYS A 106 12.71 9.61 10.22
C LYS A 106 12.58 8.79 11.52
N PRO A 107 11.36 8.51 11.99
CA PRO A 107 11.14 7.58 13.09
C PRO A 107 11.57 6.17 12.69
N THR A 108 12.16 5.45 13.64
CA THR A 108 12.70 4.09 13.46
C THR A 108 12.00 3.07 14.36
N ARG A 109 11.35 3.53 15.43
CA ARG A 109 10.60 2.71 16.38
C ARG A 109 9.52 3.54 17.05
N ILE A 110 8.39 2.90 17.33
CA ILE A 110 7.27 3.44 18.08
C ILE A 110 7.03 2.58 19.31
N VAL A 111 6.79 3.23 20.45
CA VAL A 111 6.40 2.58 21.70
C VAL A 111 5.15 3.25 22.26
N ILE A 112 4.14 2.46 22.59
CA ILE A 112 2.89 2.91 23.23
C ILE A 112 2.61 1.99 24.41
N PRO A 113 3.07 2.33 25.64
CA PRO A 113 3.03 1.41 26.77
C PRO A 113 1.62 0.96 27.14
N LYS A 114 0.63 1.86 27.01
CA LYS A 114 -0.77 1.60 27.38
C LYS A 114 -1.36 0.37 26.69
N ILE A 115 -0.95 0.14 25.44
CA ILE A 115 -1.44 -0.94 24.57
C ILE A 115 -0.30 -1.92 24.20
N SER A 116 0.78 -1.92 24.98
CA SER A 116 1.94 -2.82 24.82
C SER A 116 2.56 -2.84 23.42
N VAL A 117 2.53 -1.70 22.71
CA VAL A 117 3.14 -1.56 21.39
C VAL A 117 4.61 -1.22 21.55
N ASP A 118 5.46 -1.99 20.88
CA ASP A 118 6.89 -1.78 20.77
C ASP A 118 7.38 -2.38 19.44
N ILE A 119 7.39 -1.57 18.38
CA ILE A 119 7.51 -2.04 17.00
C ILE A 119 8.39 -1.08 16.18
N ALA A 120 9.10 -1.64 15.20
CA ALA A 120 9.88 -0.86 14.24
C ALA A 120 8.98 0.02 13.35
N VAL A 121 9.53 1.17 12.93
CA VAL A 121 8.88 2.06 11.96
C VAL A 121 9.59 1.96 10.61
N VAL A 122 8.85 1.54 9.59
CA VAL A 122 9.29 1.39 8.20
C VAL A 122 9.05 2.69 7.45
N ASN A 123 9.99 3.05 6.58
CA ASN A 123 10.00 4.36 5.91
C ASN A 123 10.08 4.22 4.38
N PRO A 124 9.01 3.77 3.72
CA PRO A 124 8.98 3.64 2.27
C PRO A 124 9.22 4.99 1.57
N LEU A 125 9.77 4.92 0.36
CA LEU A 125 10.07 6.10 -0.46
C LEU A 125 8.87 6.55 -1.30
N THR A 126 8.00 5.60 -1.66
CA THR A 126 6.87 5.76 -2.57
C THR A 126 5.56 5.38 -1.89
N ASN A 127 4.46 5.98 -2.33
CA ASN A 127 3.12 5.78 -1.79
C ASN A 127 2.26 4.85 -2.67
N ASP A 128 2.88 4.05 -3.53
CA ASP A 128 2.18 3.00 -4.27
C ASP A 128 1.68 1.91 -3.30
N ILE A 129 0.46 1.43 -3.56
CA ILE A 129 -0.25 0.51 -2.67
C ILE A 129 0.59 -0.75 -2.38
N ASP A 130 1.18 -1.35 -3.41
CA ASP A 130 1.97 -2.58 -3.27
C ASP A 130 3.18 -2.39 -2.34
N THR A 131 3.87 -1.24 -2.41
CA THR A 131 5.00 -0.94 -1.52
C THR A 131 4.54 -0.67 -0.09
N LEU A 132 3.43 0.05 0.10
CA LEU A 132 2.88 0.31 1.42
C LEU A 132 2.37 -0.98 2.09
N ASP A 133 1.69 -1.85 1.34
CA ASP A 133 1.19 -3.14 1.84
C ASP A 133 2.34 -4.09 2.21
N ARG A 134 3.43 -4.12 1.43
CA ARG A 134 4.64 -4.87 1.82
C ARG A 134 5.28 -4.31 3.07
N ALA A 135 5.39 -2.99 3.18
CA ALA A 135 5.98 -2.34 4.35
C ALA A 135 5.19 -2.63 5.64
N LEU A 136 3.86 -2.78 5.55
CA LEU A 136 3.01 -3.13 6.69
C LEU A 136 3.29 -4.52 7.26
N GLN A 137 3.85 -5.43 6.46
CA GLN A 137 4.26 -6.76 6.93
C GLN A 137 5.48 -6.69 7.85
N GLU A 138 6.28 -5.63 7.73
CA GLU A 138 7.53 -5.45 8.50
C GLU A 138 7.33 -4.65 9.80
N GLY A 139 6.30 -3.81 9.89
CA GLY A 139 6.07 -2.98 11.06
C GLY A 139 5.02 -1.88 10.88
N VAL A 140 5.12 -0.85 11.70
CA VAL A 140 4.35 0.38 11.53
C VAL A 140 4.98 1.18 10.40
N VAL A 141 4.19 1.76 9.51
CA VAL A 141 4.70 2.42 8.31
C VAL A 141 4.50 3.92 8.41
N ARG A 142 5.56 4.69 8.12
CA ARG A 142 5.45 6.14 7.91
C ARG A 142 4.98 6.39 6.48
N TYR A 143 3.92 7.17 6.34
CA TYR A 143 3.45 7.58 5.03
C TYR A 143 4.47 8.50 4.32
N PRO A 144 4.89 8.19 3.09
CA PRO A 144 5.79 9.04 2.31
C PRO A 144 5.21 10.45 2.14
N GLY A 145 6.05 11.47 2.27
CA GLY A 145 5.61 12.88 2.23
C GLY A 145 4.96 13.41 3.53
N SER A 146 4.74 12.57 4.55
CA SER A 146 4.43 13.07 5.90
C SER A 146 5.66 13.70 6.57
N GLY A 147 5.49 14.26 7.76
CA GLY A 147 6.56 14.94 8.49
C GLY A 147 7.71 14.09 8.96
N SER A 148 8.74 14.75 9.48
CA SER A 148 9.92 14.15 10.11
C SER A 148 9.96 14.42 11.61
N LEU A 149 10.88 13.78 12.32
CA LEU A 149 11.08 13.98 13.75
C LEU A 149 11.72 15.32 14.09
N LEU A 150 12.24 16.10 13.15
CA LEU A 150 12.85 17.40 13.46
C LEU A 150 12.11 18.59 12.85
N ASP A 151 11.17 18.36 11.93
CA ASP A 151 10.33 19.44 11.40
C ASP A 151 9.03 19.62 12.21
N GLU A 152 8.45 20.80 12.06
CA GLU A 152 7.14 21.16 12.63
C GLU A 152 6.00 20.73 11.70
N SER A 153 6.04 19.48 11.26
CA SER A 153 5.00 18.95 10.38
C SER A 153 4.39 17.67 10.92
N LYS A 154 3.25 17.30 10.34
CA LYS A 154 2.44 16.18 10.79
C LYS A 154 3.06 14.86 10.36
N ILE A 155 3.52 14.06 11.31
CA ILE A 155 3.96 12.68 11.05
C ILE A 155 2.71 11.81 10.98
N PHE A 156 2.61 10.98 9.94
CA PHE A 156 1.53 10.01 9.81
C PHE A 156 2.07 8.60 9.75
N LEU A 157 1.65 7.81 10.74
CA LEU A 157 2.00 6.41 10.88
C LEU A 157 0.72 5.58 10.79
N PHE A 158 0.81 4.46 10.07
CA PHE A 158 -0.29 3.52 9.97
C PHE A 158 0.23 2.09 10.15
N GLY A 159 -0.65 1.19 10.56
CA GLY A 159 -0.29 -0.17 10.94
C GLY A 159 -1.50 -1.09 10.86
N HIS A 160 -1.23 -2.39 10.73
CA HIS A 160 -2.26 -3.43 10.68
C HIS A 160 -3.09 -3.49 11.98
N SER A 161 -4.34 -3.90 11.81
CA SER A 161 -5.32 -4.17 12.86
C SER A 161 -5.89 -5.60 12.72
N SER A 162 -5.03 -6.63 12.71
CA SER A 162 -5.48 -8.02 12.52
C SER A 162 -5.70 -8.78 13.84
N TYR A 163 -6.89 -9.36 14.01
CA TYR A 163 -7.29 -10.16 15.18
C TYR A 163 -7.01 -11.67 15.05
N LEU A 164 -6.16 -12.08 14.10
CA LEU A 164 -5.90 -13.51 13.91
C LEU A 164 -5.34 -14.17 15.20
N PRO A 165 -5.84 -15.37 15.57
CA PRO A 165 -5.56 -15.96 16.88
C PRO A 165 -4.10 -16.39 17.07
N MET A 166 -3.35 -16.62 15.99
CA MET A 166 -1.96 -17.10 16.06
C MET A 166 -1.03 -16.28 15.15
N ILE A 167 -0.79 -15.01 15.49
CA ILE A 167 0.17 -14.18 14.75
C ILE A 167 1.51 -14.16 15.47
N ARG A 168 2.54 -14.73 14.85
CA ARG A 168 3.93 -14.72 15.36
C ARG A 168 4.58 -13.34 15.17
N ASN A 169 4.13 -12.58 14.18
CA ASN A 169 4.64 -11.25 13.87
C ASN A 169 3.79 -10.17 14.56
N ARG A 170 4.41 -9.40 15.46
CA ARG A 170 3.75 -8.33 16.23
C ARG A 170 3.30 -7.14 15.36
N ALA A 171 3.89 -6.95 14.17
CA ALA A 171 3.51 -5.90 13.22
C ALA A 171 2.02 -5.96 12.84
N TYR A 172 1.49 -7.17 12.65
CA TYR A 172 0.07 -7.37 12.31
C TYR A 172 -0.91 -6.99 13.42
N LYS A 173 -0.43 -6.89 14.66
CA LYS A 173 -1.22 -6.49 15.83
C LYS A 173 -0.90 -5.07 16.29
N ALA A 174 -0.08 -4.33 15.54
CA ALA A 174 0.52 -3.09 15.99
C ALA A 174 -0.51 -2.09 16.50
N PHE A 175 -1.66 -2.00 15.83
CA PHE A 175 -2.66 -0.98 16.13
C PHE A 175 -4.06 -1.54 16.44
N ASN A 176 -4.19 -2.85 16.73
CA ASN A 176 -5.47 -3.48 17.12
C ASN A 176 -6.17 -2.71 18.25
N GLU A 177 -5.38 -2.25 19.22
CA GLU A 177 -5.87 -1.62 20.45
C GLU A 177 -5.77 -0.09 20.41
N LEU A 178 -5.57 0.55 19.24
CA LEU A 178 -5.51 2.02 19.14
C LEU A 178 -6.74 2.70 19.76
N GLY A 179 -7.93 2.09 19.64
CA GLY A 179 -9.16 2.57 20.24
C GLY A 179 -9.23 2.47 21.78
N MET A 180 -8.29 1.77 22.42
CA MET A 180 -8.21 1.64 23.89
C MET A 180 -7.35 2.74 24.53
N LEU A 181 -6.73 3.61 23.73
CA LEU A 181 -6.03 4.79 24.24
C LEU A 181 -7.02 5.77 24.86
N ASN A 182 -6.49 6.64 25.71
CA ASN A 182 -7.23 7.71 26.36
C ASN A 182 -6.52 9.04 26.11
N LEU A 183 -7.26 10.14 26.25
CA LEU A 183 -6.68 11.47 26.23
C LEU A 183 -5.60 11.58 27.31
N GLY A 184 -4.43 12.05 26.90
CA GLY A 184 -3.28 12.21 27.77
C GLY A 184 -2.32 11.03 27.82
N ASP A 185 -2.63 9.89 27.21
CA ASP A 185 -1.69 8.78 27.08
C ASP A 185 -0.46 9.21 26.27
N GLU A 186 0.70 8.63 26.60
CA GLU A 186 1.98 8.96 25.96
C GLU A 186 2.34 7.96 24.86
N ILE A 187 2.84 8.49 23.75
CA ILE A 187 3.39 7.76 22.61
C ILE A 187 4.83 8.21 22.42
N PHE A 188 5.74 7.25 22.29
CA PHE A 188 7.17 7.52 22.11
C PHE A 188 7.61 7.17 20.70
N LEU A 189 8.24 8.12 20.01
CA LEU A 189 8.95 7.87 18.77
C LEU A 189 10.45 7.98 18.97
N TYR A 190 11.19 7.05 18.36
CA TYR A 190 12.65 7.01 18.44
C TYR A 190 13.26 7.24 17.06
N GLY A 191 14.33 8.02 17.00
CA GLY A 191 15.12 8.24 15.80
C GLY A 191 16.26 9.21 16.07
N ASN A 192 17.36 9.08 15.32
CA ASN A 192 18.56 9.92 15.46
C ASN A 192 19.04 10.07 16.91
N LYS A 193 19.19 8.95 17.63
CA LYS A 193 19.64 8.91 19.04
C LYS A 193 18.82 9.83 19.96
N SER A 194 17.55 10.01 19.64
CA SER A 194 16.62 10.85 20.37
C SER A 194 15.29 10.15 20.55
N GLN A 195 14.64 10.45 21.66
CA GLN A 195 13.28 10.06 21.98
C GLN A 195 12.39 11.30 21.94
N PHE A 196 11.24 11.17 21.27
CA PHE A 196 10.21 12.19 21.14
C PHE A 196 8.95 11.70 21.86
N VAL A 197 8.41 12.53 22.74
CA VAL A 197 7.23 12.21 23.55
C VAL A 197 6.02 12.96 22.99
N PHE A 198 5.02 12.20 22.58
CA PHE A 198 3.75 12.71 22.09
C PHE A 198 2.65 12.38 23.10
N LYS A 199 1.71 13.30 23.29
CA LYS A 199 0.56 13.13 24.18
C LYS A 199 -0.73 13.07 23.36
N VAL A 200 -1.55 12.05 23.59
CA VAL A 200 -2.81 11.86 22.87
C VAL A 200 -3.78 12.99 23.19
N ILE A 201 -4.31 13.64 22.15
CA ILE A 201 -5.24 14.77 22.24
C ILE A 201 -6.59 14.50 21.57
N LYS A 202 -6.66 13.48 20.71
CA LYS A 202 -7.90 13.10 20.01
C LYS A 202 -7.87 11.62 19.65
N ILE A 203 -9.02 10.97 19.78
CA ILE A 203 -9.26 9.58 19.35
C ILE A 203 -10.60 9.59 18.64
N GLU A 204 -10.64 9.11 17.41
CA GLU A 204 -11.86 9.04 16.62
C GLU A 204 -11.94 7.74 15.84
N LYS A 205 -13.17 7.29 15.60
CA LYS A 205 -13.48 6.19 14.69
C LYS A 205 -14.14 6.78 13.46
N VAL A 206 -13.52 6.58 12.30
CA VAL A 206 -13.87 7.23 11.04
C VAL A 206 -14.06 6.21 9.94
N LYS A 207 -14.93 6.50 8.97
CA LYS A 207 -15.12 5.64 7.79
C LYS A 207 -14.00 5.93 6.78
N ALA A 208 -13.43 4.89 6.16
CA ALA A 208 -12.29 5.01 5.24
C ALA A 208 -12.48 6.08 4.14
N LYS A 209 -13.70 6.22 3.59
CA LYS A 209 -14.05 7.20 2.54
C LYS A 209 -13.95 8.67 2.95
N GLU A 210 -13.95 8.98 4.24
CA GLU A 210 -13.97 10.37 4.75
C GLU A 210 -12.58 10.89 5.17
N THR A 211 -11.54 10.06 5.09
CA THR A 211 -10.22 10.37 5.67
C THR A 211 -9.18 10.82 4.65
N LEU A 212 -9.31 12.05 4.17
CA LEU A 212 -8.15 12.75 3.61
C LEU A 212 -7.33 13.34 4.77
N VAL A 213 -6.31 12.61 5.22
CA VAL A 213 -5.33 13.15 6.17
C VAL A 213 -4.56 14.26 5.46
N GLN A 214 -4.89 15.51 5.75
CA GLN A 214 -4.15 16.66 5.21
C GLN A 214 -2.77 16.72 5.85
N PHE A 215 -1.73 16.58 5.03
CA PHE A 215 -0.34 16.77 5.42
C PHE A 215 0.04 18.24 5.15
N GLY A 216 0.46 18.96 6.19
CA GLY A 216 0.78 20.38 6.10
C GLY A 216 1.59 20.85 7.30
N LYS A 217 2.28 22.00 7.14
CA LYS A 217 2.99 22.69 8.21
C LYS A 217 2.03 23.69 8.85
N ASN A 218 1.46 23.32 9.99
CA ASN A 218 0.53 24.18 10.73
C ASN A 218 1.17 24.77 11.99
N GLY A 219 2.51 24.77 12.09
CA GLY A 219 3.26 25.25 13.26
C GLY A 219 3.16 24.37 14.51
N ILE A 220 2.35 23.30 14.48
CA ILE A 220 2.20 22.35 15.58
C ILE A 220 2.65 20.98 15.10
N LYS A 221 3.62 20.41 15.80
CA LYS A 221 4.13 19.08 15.51
C LYS A 221 3.17 18.02 16.04
N LYS A 222 2.42 17.44 15.12
CA LYS A 222 1.43 16.40 15.40
C LYS A 222 1.90 15.04 14.93
N LEU A 223 1.50 14.01 15.67
CA LEU A 223 1.55 12.61 15.28
C LEU A 223 0.12 12.14 15.03
N VAL A 224 -0.11 11.52 13.88
CA VAL A 224 -1.38 10.85 13.57
C VAL A 224 -1.10 9.36 13.40
N LEU A 225 -1.82 8.54 14.16
CA LEU A 225 -1.80 7.08 14.05
C LEU A 225 -3.11 6.63 13.41
N SER A 226 -3.07 5.67 12.50
CA SER A 226 -4.28 5.06 11.94
C SER A 226 -4.16 3.55 11.76
N THR A 227 -5.25 2.83 12.05
CA THR A 227 -5.39 1.42 11.67
C THR A 227 -5.61 1.30 10.17
N CYS A 228 -4.84 0.45 9.49
CA CYS A 228 -5.05 0.08 8.08
C CYS A 228 -4.71 -1.41 7.90
N ASP A 229 -5.70 -2.22 7.52
CA ASP A 229 -5.46 -3.63 7.20
C ASP A 229 -4.95 -3.82 5.76
N SER A 230 -5.45 -3.05 4.79
CA SER A 230 -4.92 -2.93 3.43
C SER A 230 -5.37 -1.59 2.83
N PHE A 231 -4.56 -0.98 1.96
CA PHE A 231 -4.97 0.24 1.27
C PHE A 231 -6.04 -0.07 0.23
N GLY A 232 -7.24 0.48 0.42
CA GLY A 232 -8.38 0.30 -0.49
C GLY A 232 -9.59 -0.36 0.17
N ASP A 233 -9.42 -0.89 1.38
CA ASP A 233 -10.53 -1.44 2.16
C ASP A 233 -11.42 -0.31 2.75
N GLU A 234 -12.73 -0.53 2.72
CA GLU A 234 -13.76 0.42 3.19
C GLU A 234 -14.03 0.31 4.69
N SER A 235 -13.25 -0.50 5.41
CA SER A 235 -13.38 -0.73 6.86
C SER A 235 -13.23 0.55 7.68
N GLU A 236 -13.89 0.56 8.85
CA GLU A 236 -13.76 1.65 9.82
C GLU A 236 -12.34 1.71 10.38
N ARG A 237 -11.78 2.91 10.49
CA ARG A 237 -10.42 3.14 10.97
C ARG A 237 -10.46 3.88 12.30
N PHE A 238 -9.65 3.43 13.25
CA PHE A 238 -9.32 4.27 14.39
C PHE A 238 -8.22 5.26 13.97
N VAL A 239 -8.42 6.52 14.31
CA VAL A 239 -7.44 7.59 14.11
C VAL A 239 -7.16 8.24 15.46
N VAL A 240 -5.88 8.34 15.79
CA VAL A 240 -5.41 8.97 17.03
C VAL A 240 -4.52 10.15 16.65
N GLU A 241 -4.84 11.34 17.15
CA GLU A 241 -3.95 12.50 17.08
C GLU A 241 -3.25 12.71 18.41
N ALA A 242 -1.95 12.99 18.35
CA ALA A 242 -1.11 13.32 19.48
C ALA A 242 -0.22 14.52 19.17
N GLU A 243 0.15 15.28 20.20
CA GLU A 243 0.98 16.49 20.09
C GLU A 243 2.33 16.28 20.79
N LEU A 244 3.42 16.81 20.21
CA LEU A 244 4.73 16.74 20.83
C LEU A 244 4.76 17.55 22.14
N ILE A 245 5.09 16.89 23.25
CA ILE A 245 5.27 17.55 24.56
C ILE A 245 6.74 17.63 25.00
N GLY A 246 7.65 16.91 24.33
CA GLY A 246 9.07 17.00 24.63
C GLY A 246 9.94 16.06 23.80
N SER A 247 11.25 16.26 23.89
CA SER A 247 12.24 15.34 23.31
C SER A 247 13.51 15.31 24.16
N ARG A 248 14.24 14.19 24.13
CA ARG A 248 15.52 14.02 24.83
C ARG A 248 16.47 13.15 24.01
N ALA A 249 17.77 13.42 24.13
CA ALA A 249 18.81 12.53 23.60
C ALA A 249 18.87 11.23 24.43
N ILE A 250 19.23 10.13 23.77
CA ILE A 250 19.37 8.79 24.36
C ILE A 250 20.66 8.11 23.90
#